data_AF-A0A538IC80-F1
#
_entry.id   AF-A0A538IC80-F1
#
_cell.length_a   1.000
_cell.length_b   1.000
_cell.length_c   1.000
_cell.angle_alpha   90.00
_cell.angle_beta   90.00
_cell.angle_gamma   90.00
#
_symmetry.space_group_name_H-M   'P 1'
#
loop_
_entity.id
_entity.type
_entity.pdbx_description
1 polymer ?
#
loop_
_entity_poly.entity_id
_entity_poly.type
_entity_poly.pdbx_seq_one_letter_code
_entity_poly.pdbx_strand_id
1 'polypeptide(L)' 'YAAQLGLDVERFEDHLRTRDGAGHIAEDVDSADLSGVSGTPTFFVNGLRHYGAYDIATLSAAVKAARARELVQPTA' A
#
# COMPACT_ATOMS: atom_id res chain seq x y z
N TYR A 1 -12.51 13.88 -10.22
CA TYR A 1 -11.66 13.91 -9.01
C TYR A 1 -10.28 14.52 -9.25
N ALA A 2 -9.58 14.23 -10.36
CA ALA A 2 -8.24 14.78 -10.63
C ALA A 2 -8.13 16.31 -10.44
N ALA A 3 -9.08 17.07 -11.00
CA ALA A 3 -9.15 18.53 -10.82
C ALA A 3 -9.26 18.98 -9.34
N GLN A 4 -10.05 18.27 -8.53
CA GLN A 4 -10.23 18.59 -7.11
C GLN A 4 -8.96 18.32 -6.29
N LEU A 5 -8.11 17.40 -6.77
CA LEU A 5 -6.81 17.10 -6.20
C LEU A 5 -5.70 18.02 -6.74
N GLY A 6 -6.02 18.98 -7.62
CA GLY A 6 -5.06 19.89 -8.24
C GLY A 6 -4.12 19.22 -9.25
N LEU A 7 -4.51 18.05 -9.78
CA LEU A 7 -3.73 17.32 -10.78
C LEU A 7 -3.96 17.89 -12.18
N ASP A 8 -2.99 17.69 -13.06
CA ASP A 8 -3.12 17.93 -14.50
C ASP A 8 -4.20 16.99 -15.09
N VAL A 9 -5.33 17.58 -15.47
CA VAL A 9 -6.51 16.83 -15.94
C VAL A 9 -6.30 16.26 -17.33
N GLU A 10 -5.69 17.03 -18.24
CA GLU A 10 -5.47 16.58 -19.62
C GLU A 10 -4.52 15.38 -19.64
N ARG A 11 -3.43 15.47 -18.87
CA ARG A 11 -2.50 14.34 -18.72
C ARG A 11 -3.16 13.13 -18.05
N PHE A 12 -3.99 13.35 -17.04
CA PHE A 12 -4.70 12.26 -16.37
C PHE A 12 -5.68 11.54 -17.32
N GLU A 13 -6.43 12.30 -18.12
CA GLU A 13 -7.35 11.75 -19.12
C GLU A 13 -6.61 10.97 -20.21
N ASP A 14 -5.46 11.47 -20.65
CA ASP A 14 -4.61 10.77 -21.61
C ASP A 14 -4.14 9.42 -21.06
N HIS A 15 -3.52 9.41 -19.87
CA HIS A 15 -3.07 8.19 -19.20
C HIS A 15 -4.21 7.17 -18.97
N LEU A 16 -5.42 7.65 -18.65
CA LEU A 16 -6.60 6.78 -18.52
C LEU A 16 -6.99 6.13 -19.85
N ARG A 17 -6.98 6.92 -20.93
CA ARG A 17 -7.34 6.46 -22.27
C ARG A 17 -6.32 5.46 -22.82
N THR A 18 -5.04 5.70 -22.61
CA THR A 18 -3.93 4.82 -23.03
C THR A 18 -3.68 3.67 -22.07
N ARG A 19 -4.29 3.70 -20.88
CA ARG A 19 -4.11 2.72 -19.80
C ARG A 19 -2.66 2.63 -19.32
N ASP A 20 -1.97 3.76 -19.23
CA ASP A 20 -0.55 3.80 -18.88
C ASP A 20 -0.23 3.18 -17.51
N GLY A 21 -1.18 3.17 -16.57
CA GLY A 21 -1.03 2.54 -15.25
C GLY A 21 -1.35 1.05 -15.20
N ALA A 22 -1.84 0.42 -16.28
CA ALA A 22 -2.38 -0.93 -16.22
C ALA A 22 -1.34 -2.00 -15.86
N GLY A 23 -0.08 -1.84 -16.29
CA GLY A 23 1.01 -2.75 -15.92
C GLY A 23 1.25 -2.77 -14.42
N HIS A 24 1.40 -1.60 -13.81
CA HIS A 24 1.58 -1.48 -12.36
C HIS A 24 0.37 -1.98 -11.55
N ILE A 25 -0.85 -1.74 -12.04
CA ILE A 25 -2.05 -2.28 -11.39
C ILE A 25 -2.03 -3.81 -11.40
N ALA A 26 -1.60 -4.45 -12.50
CA ALA A 26 -1.49 -5.90 -12.58
C ALA A 26 -0.41 -6.44 -11.63
N GLU A 27 0.76 -5.79 -11.57
CA GLU A 27 1.83 -6.12 -10.62
C GLU A 27 1.36 -6.04 -9.16
N ASP A 28 0.60 -5.00 -8.81
CA ASP A 28 0.03 -4.83 -7.47
C ASP A 28 -0.97 -5.95 -7.14
N VAL A 29 -1.84 -6.34 -8.09
CA VAL A 29 -2.80 -7.43 -7.91
C VAL A 29 -2.07 -8.77 -7.73
N ASP A 30 -1.09 -9.07 -8.58
CA ASP A 30 -0.29 -10.29 -8.48
C ASP A 30 0.43 -10.36 -7.12
N SER A 31 0.96 -9.22 -6.64
CA SER A 31 1.61 -9.14 -5.33
C SER A 31 0.64 -9.40 -4.16
N ALA A 32 -0.61 -8.98 -4.29
CA ALA A 32 -1.65 -9.21 -3.30
C ALA A 32 -2.03 -10.70 -3.23
N ASP A 33 -2.20 -11.34 -4.38
CA ASP A 33 -2.48 -12.78 -4.49
C ASP A 33 -1.34 -13.61 -3.90
N LEU A 34 -0.09 -13.31 -4.28
CA LEU A 34 1.11 -13.96 -3.74
C LEU A 34 1.23 -13.78 -2.22
N SER A 35 0.74 -12.67 -1.69
CA SER A 35 0.74 -12.37 -0.26
C SER A 35 -0.48 -12.94 0.49
N GLY A 36 -1.35 -13.70 -0.20
CA GLY A 36 -2.55 -14.32 0.38
C GLY A 36 -3.62 -13.31 0.80
N VAL A 37 -3.68 -12.16 0.14
CA VAL A 37 -4.68 -11.12 0.41
C VAL A 37 -5.99 -11.47 -0.29
N SER A 38 -7.06 -11.66 0.48
CA SER A 38 -8.40 -11.94 -0.05
C SER A 38 -9.24 -10.68 -0.29
N GLY A 39 -8.74 -9.51 0.09
CA GLY A 39 -9.46 -8.25 -0.04
C GLY A 39 -8.75 -7.07 0.61
N THR A 40 -9.22 -5.87 0.26
CA THR A 40 -8.70 -4.61 0.77
C THR A 40 -9.71 -3.95 1.74
N PRO A 41 -9.25 -3.23 2.77
CA PRO A 41 -7.85 -2.97 3.09
C PRO A 41 -7.16 -4.17 3.76
N THR A 42 -5.90 -4.42 3.40
CA THR A 42 -4.97 -5.28 4.14
C THR A 42 -3.67 -4.49 4.31
N PHE A 43 -3.10 -4.48 5.53
CA PHE A 43 -1.88 -3.75 5.83
C PHE A 43 -0.71 -4.71 6.06
N PHE A 44 0.47 -4.30 5.61
CA PHE A 44 1.74 -4.92 5.94
C PHE A 44 2.64 -3.87 6.59
N VAL A 45 3.41 -4.27 7.60
CA VAL A 45 4.43 -3.44 8.24
C VAL A 45 5.76 -4.17 8.10
N ASN A 46 6.66 -3.64 7.27
CA ASN A 46 7.93 -4.29 6.89
C ASN A 46 7.75 -5.74 6.41
N GLY A 47 6.80 -5.97 5.49
CA GLY A 47 6.50 -7.30 4.95
C GLY A 47 5.71 -8.24 5.87
N LEU A 48 5.48 -7.87 7.14
CA LEU A 48 4.65 -8.64 8.06
C LEU A 48 3.19 -8.18 8.00
N ARG A 49 2.26 -9.11 7.77
CA ARG A 49 0.82 -8.81 7.70
C ARG A 49 0.27 -8.37 9.06
N HIS A 50 -0.50 -7.28 9.05
CA HIS A 50 -1.26 -6.80 10.19
C HIS A 50 -2.66 -7.43 10.21
N TYR A 51 -2.98 -8.12 11.31
CA TYR A 51 -4.29 -8.78 11.51
C TYR A 51 -5.19 -8.03 12.50
N GLY A 52 -4.70 -6.97 13.14
CA GLY A 52 -5.46 -6.21 14.13
C GLY A 52 -6.45 -5.22 13.50
N ALA A 53 -7.15 -4.47 14.35
CA ALA A 53 -8.03 -3.39 13.92
C ALA A 53 -7.29 -2.33 13.07
N TYR A 54 -8.05 -1.64 12.22
CA TYR A 54 -7.53 -0.62 11.29
C TYR A 54 -7.65 0.80 11.83
N ASP A 55 -7.92 0.94 13.13
CA ASP A 55 -7.92 2.24 13.77
C ASP A 55 -6.50 2.79 13.94
N ILE A 56 -6.41 4.11 14.06
CA ILE A 56 -5.13 4.83 14.13
C ILE A 56 -4.27 4.37 15.31
N ALA A 57 -4.88 4.02 16.44
CA ALA A 57 -4.14 3.61 17.63
C ALA A 57 -3.49 2.24 17.40
N THR A 58 -4.24 1.28 16.86
CA THR A 58 -3.76 -0.06 16.55
C THR A 58 -2.66 -0.04 15.49
N LEU A 59 -2.85 0.67 14.37
CA LEU A 59 -1.84 0.78 13.31
C LEU A 59 -0.57 1.51 13.81
N SER A 60 -0.72 2.57 14.60
CA SER A 60 0.42 3.29 15.19
C SER A 60 1.23 2.38 16.13
N ALA A 61 0.56 1.53 16.90
CA ALA A 61 1.23 0.57 17.78
C ALA A 61 1.99 -0.48 16.95
N ALA A 62 1.41 -0.99 15.86
CA ALA A 62 2.07 -1.93 14.97
C ALA A 62 3.37 -1.36 14.36
N VAL A 63 3.34 -0.11 13.88
CA VAL A 63 4.52 0.58 13.34
C VAL A 63 5.59 0.81 14.41
N LYS A 64 5.21 1.26 15.62
CA LYS A 64 6.15 1.44 16.74
C LYS A 64 6.81 0.13 17.13
N ALA A 65 6.04 -0.97 17.17
CA ALA A 65 6.57 -2.29 17.47
C ALA A 65 7.54 -2.79 16.39
N ALA A 66 7.22 -2.60 15.10
CA ALA A 66 8.12 -2.94 14.01
C ALA A 66 9.45 -2.18 14.11
N ARG A 67 9.40 -0.86 14.36
CA ARG A 67 10.60 -0.04 14.59
C ARG A 67 11.45 -0.56 15.75
N ALA A 68 10.82 -0.95 16.86
CA ALA A 68 11.56 -1.46 18.02
C ALA A 68 12.28 -2.79 17.71
N ARG A 69 11.69 -3.66 16.87
CA ARG A 69 12.33 -4.92 16.44
C ARG A 69 13.57 -4.68 15.59
N GLU A 70 13.49 -3.77 14.61
CA GLU A 70 14.63 -3.39 13.74
C GLU A 70 15.82 -2.84 14.55
N LEU A 71 15.55 -2.07 15.61
CA LEU A 71 16.63 -1.52 16.46
C LEU A 71 17.34 -2.59 17.30
N VAL A 72 16.68 -3.72 17.58
CA VAL A 72 17.25 -4.84 18.35
C VAL A 72 17.91 -5.88 17.44
N GLN A 73 17.43 -6.00 16.20
CA GLN A 73 18.01 -6.85 15.15
C GLN A 73 18.39 -5.97 13.96
N PRO A 74 19.52 -5.22 14.03
CA PRO A 74 19.97 -4.50 12.85
C PRO A 74 20.18 -5.52 11.74
N THR A 75 19.45 -5.33 10.63
CA THR A 75 19.63 -6.12 9.42
C THR A 75 21.10 -6.08 9.03
N ALA A 76 21.70 -7.27 8.91
CA ALA A 76 23.09 -7.46 8.49
C ALA A 76 23.30 -7.02 7.03
#